data_AF-A0A8X7CBE4-F1
#
_entry.id   AF-A0A8X7CBE4-F1
#
_cell.length_a   1.000
_cell.length_b   1.000
_cell.length_c   1.000
_cell.angle_alpha   90.00
_cell.angle_beta   90.00
_cell.angle_gamma   90.00
#
_symmetry.space_group_name_H-M   'P 1'
#
loop_
_entity.id
_entity.type
_entity.pdbx_description
1 polymer ?
#
loop_
_entity_poly.entity_id
_entity_poly.type
_entity_poly.pdbx_seq_one_letter_code
_entity_poly.pdbx_strand_id
1 'polypeptide(L)'
;MGRDNNYNLRNNLIWFSFGVIDRLETARNFIHDEGWDIKKRLRLACKYCFKDDVQMLWRNMSPYYRFHIMINLPFTYNLMSWLDTLHRNIPQNWEEILPDERSGLFLGNFVGIRSYFPKLRDTELRKQCIRFALEGGVVHQYDLYSCISLLNSDELNSIRTRLQTHEFFNYFKCFLQWPFQIIFLDIANYFQKNISEDIFHKVVTFILTRKIGWRCQDHIYVEIFEPFWNLFPIKYKDRIKKKVELYALATYVLESSKDYDVQKYRKLLNSYSYNSTLE
;
A
#
# COMPACT_ATOMS: atom_id res chain seq x y z
N MET A 1 11.61 1.66 30.53
CA MET A 1 11.11 0.86 29.38
C MET A 1 10.84 -0.54 29.92
N GLY A 2 9.58 -0.82 30.28
CA GLY A 2 9.19 -2.10 30.86
C GLY A 2 9.28 -3.22 29.83
N ARG A 3 9.72 -4.40 30.27
CA ARG A 3 9.66 -5.65 29.51
C ARG A 3 8.19 -5.95 29.24
N ASP A 4 7.70 -5.62 28.05
CA ASP A 4 6.35 -5.97 27.62
C ASP A 4 6.25 -7.49 27.63
N ASN A 5 5.23 -8.00 28.34
CA ASN A 5 4.84 -9.40 28.36
C ASN A 5 4.85 -9.96 26.95
N ASN A 6 5.29 -11.21 26.82
CA ASN A 6 5.41 -11.97 25.58
C ASN A 6 4.01 -12.25 25.00
N TYR A 7 3.31 -11.18 24.58
CA TYR A 7 1.98 -11.22 24.03
C TYR A 7 2.08 -11.99 22.72
N ASN A 8 1.38 -13.11 22.63
CA ASN A 8 1.44 -13.95 21.44
C ASN A 8 0.65 -13.28 20.31
N LEU A 9 1.31 -12.32 19.64
CA LEU A 9 0.76 -11.54 18.53
C LEU A 9 0.19 -12.44 17.43
N ARG A 10 0.74 -13.66 17.26
CA ARG A 10 0.30 -14.59 16.22
C ARG A 10 -1.12 -15.09 16.41
N ASN A 11 -1.57 -15.27 17.65
CA ASN A 11 -2.90 -15.81 17.93
C ASN A 11 -4.02 -14.79 17.65
N ASN A 12 -3.68 -13.50 17.57
CA ASN A 12 -4.65 -12.42 17.38
C ASN A 12 -4.72 -11.93 15.93
N LEU A 13 -3.86 -12.46 15.03
CA LEU A 13 -3.90 -12.13 13.61
C LEU A 13 -5.05 -12.87 12.94
N ILE A 14 -5.90 -12.12 12.26
CA ILE A 14 -7.01 -12.63 11.47
C ILE A 14 -6.57 -12.58 10.00
N TRP A 15 -6.79 -13.67 9.27
CA TRP A 15 -6.32 -13.85 7.90
C TRP A 15 -7.49 -14.02 6.95
N PHE A 16 -7.41 -13.39 5.78
CA PHE A 16 -8.24 -13.76 4.64
C PHE A 16 -7.88 -15.15 4.13
N SER A 17 -8.82 -15.80 3.45
CA SER A 17 -8.64 -17.14 2.85
C SER A 17 -7.48 -17.21 1.84
N PHE A 18 -7.13 -16.08 1.21
CA PHE A 18 -6.02 -15.95 0.26
C PHE A 18 -4.68 -15.56 0.92
N GLY A 19 -4.56 -15.72 2.25
CA GLY A 19 -3.27 -15.65 2.95
C GLY A 19 -2.76 -14.24 3.25
N VAL A 20 -3.64 -13.24 3.28
CA VAL A 20 -3.30 -11.86 3.68
C VAL A 20 -3.96 -11.57 5.02
N ILE A 21 -3.27 -10.86 5.92
CA ILE A 21 -3.84 -10.43 7.20
C ILE A 21 -5.02 -9.49 6.92
N ASP A 22 -6.19 -9.84 7.45
CA ASP A 22 -7.30 -8.91 7.56
C ASP A 22 -6.98 -7.91 8.65
N ARG A 23 -6.35 -6.81 8.23
CA ARG A 23 -5.91 -5.74 9.11
C ARG A 23 -7.05 -5.05 9.85
N LEU A 24 -8.25 -4.96 9.25
CA LEU A 24 -9.38 -4.30 9.90
C LEU A 24 -9.87 -5.16 11.05
N GLU A 25 -10.12 -6.44 10.79
CA GLU A 25 -10.63 -7.35 11.81
C GLU A 25 -9.56 -7.65 12.86
N THR A 26 -8.29 -7.80 12.46
CA THR A 26 -7.15 -7.90 13.39
C THR A 26 -7.08 -6.67 14.29
N ALA A 27 -7.21 -5.46 13.74
CA ALA A 27 -7.17 -4.24 14.54
C ALA A 27 -8.34 -4.18 15.54
N ARG A 28 -9.54 -4.57 15.10
CA ARG A 28 -10.74 -4.65 15.96
C ARG A 28 -10.52 -5.64 17.10
N ASN A 29 -10.00 -6.83 16.82
CA ASN A 29 -9.65 -7.83 17.83
C ASN A 29 -8.70 -7.26 18.90
N PHE A 30 -7.64 -6.56 18.49
CA PHE A 30 -6.73 -5.88 19.43
C PHE A 30 -7.36 -4.72 20.20
N ILE A 31 -8.36 -4.04 19.61
CA ILE A 31 -9.08 -2.95 20.25
C ILE A 31 -10.05 -3.47 21.32
N HIS A 32 -10.58 -4.68 21.18
CA HIS A 32 -11.46 -5.29 22.18
C HIS A 32 -10.72 -6.12 23.23
N ASP A 33 -9.44 -6.44 23.03
CA ASP A 33 -8.59 -7.11 24.02
C ASP A 33 -8.30 -6.20 25.22
N GLU A 34 -8.87 -6.50 26.39
CA GLU A 34 -8.68 -5.75 27.63
C GLU A 34 -7.27 -5.88 28.23
N GLY A 35 -6.51 -6.89 27.83
CA GLY A 35 -5.11 -7.03 28.23
C GLY A 35 -4.17 -6.04 27.52
N TRP A 36 -4.66 -5.34 26.49
CA TRP A 36 -3.91 -4.26 25.84
C TRP A 36 -4.08 -2.91 26.55
N ASP A 37 -2.98 -2.17 26.63
CA ASP A 37 -2.97 -0.80 27.15
C ASP A 37 -4.02 0.06 26.41
N ILE A 38 -4.86 0.75 27.20
CA ILE A 38 -5.99 1.53 26.68
C ILE A 38 -5.54 2.64 25.71
N LYS A 39 -4.31 3.18 25.85
CA LYS A 39 -3.75 4.17 24.91
C LYS A 39 -3.39 3.51 23.58
N LYS A 40 -2.78 2.31 23.60
CA LYS A 40 -2.51 1.52 22.38
C LYS A 40 -3.82 1.20 21.65
N ARG A 41 -4.86 0.76 22.38
CA ARG A 41 -6.21 0.49 21.84
C ARG A 41 -6.82 1.73 21.20
N LEU A 42 -6.82 2.87 21.90
CA LEU A 42 -7.37 4.13 21.35
C LEU A 42 -6.64 4.58 20.10
N ARG A 43 -5.30 4.52 20.09
CA ARG A 43 -4.49 4.87 18.90
C ARG A 43 -4.84 3.99 17.71
N LEU A 44 -5.05 2.70 17.95
CA LEU A 44 -5.42 1.75 16.90
C LEU A 44 -6.83 2.06 16.38
N ALA A 45 -7.79 2.32 17.27
CA ALA A 45 -9.15 2.70 16.90
C ALA A 45 -9.20 3.99 16.08
N CYS A 46 -8.43 5.02 16.47
CA CYS A 46 -8.29 6.26 15.70
C CYS A 46 -7.64 6.02 14.33
N LYS A 47 -6.58 5.19 14.27
CA LYS A 47 -5.88 4.86 13.01
C LYS A 47 -6.82 4.16 12.02
N TYR A 48 -7.64 3.23 12.49
CA TYR A 48 -8.58 2.48 11.64
C TYR A 48 -9.96 3.15 11.50
N CYS A 49 -10.14 4.33 12.10
CA CYS A 49 -11.38 5.11 12.08
C CYS A 49 -12.61 4.35 12.64
N PHE A 50 -12.42 3.52 13.68
CA PHE A 50 -13.51 2.83 14.36
C PHE A 50 -14.20 3.75 15.38
N LYS A 51 -15.14 4.56 14.88
CA LYS A 51 -15.84 5.60 15.64
C LYS A 51 -16.37 5.12 17.00
N ASP A 52 -17.11 4.03 17.02
CA ASP A 52 -17.79 3.56 18.24
C ASP A 52 -16.76 3.10 19.28
N ASP A 53 -15.72 2.40 18.83
CA ASP A 53 -14.61 1.98 19.67
C ASP A 53 -13.82 3.18 20.23
N VAL A 54 -13.57 4.20 19.40
CA VAL A 54 -12.93 5.45 19.83
C VAL A 54 -13.75 6.12 20.93
N GLN A 55 -15.06 6.24 20.76
CA GLN A 55 -15.95 6.85 21.75
C GLN A 55 -16.02 6.03 23.05
N MET A 56 -16.17 4.71 22.94
CA MET A 56 -16.18 3.79 24.06
C MET A 56 -14.88 3.89 24.86
N LEU A 57 -13.73 3.74 24.20
CA LEU A 57 -12.42 3.81 24.85
C LEU A 57 -12.19 5.18 25.49
N TRP A 58 -12.55 6.27 24.81
CA TRP A 58 -12.44 7.61 25.37
C TRP A 58 -13.26 7.77 26.64
N ARG A 59 -14.53 7.33 26.64
CA ARG A 59 -15.42 7.39 27.81
C ARG A 59 -14.89 6.58 28.98
N ASN A 60 -14.26 5.44 28.73
CA ASN A 60 -13.70 4.58 29.77
C ASN A 60 -12.39 5.11 30.38
N MET A 61 -11.74 6.12 29.77
CA MET A 61 -10.56 6.77 30.34
C MET A 61 -10.93 7.80 31.41
N SER A 62 -10.10 7.90 32.45
CA SER A 62 -10.23 8.99 33.43
C SER A 62 -9.87 10.35 32.81
N PRO A 63 -10.39 11.46 33.36
CA PRO A 63 -10.06 12.81 32.87
C PRO A 63 -8.54 13.09 32.83
N TYR A 64 -7.80 12.62 33.83
CA TYR A 64 -6.33 12.74 33.87
C TYR A 64 -5.66 12.02 32.70
N TYR A 65 -6.09 10.80 32.38
CA TYR A 65 -5.54 10.05 31.25
C TYR A 65 -5.84 10.72 29.91
N ARG A 66 -7.06 11.24 29.72
CA ARG A 66 -7.45 11.99 28.51
C ARG A 66 -6.58 13.23 28.32
N PHE A 67 -6.37 14.00 29.39
CA PHE A 67 -5.50 15.18 29.38
C PHE A 67 -4.05 14.81 29.01
N HIS A 68 -3.51 13.75 29.63
CA HIS A 68 -2.16 13.28 29.31
C HIS A 68 -2.03 12.81 27.85
N ILE A 69 -3.07 12.17 27.30
CA ILE A 69 -3.13 11.75 25.89
C ILE A 69 -3.08 12.98 24.97
N MET A 70 -3.84 14.03 25.29
CA MET A 70 -3.89 15.25 24.50
C MET A 70 -2.55 16.01 24.47
N ILE A 71 -1.68 15.85 25.48
CA ILE A 71 -0.42 16.62 25.57
C ILE A 71 0.79 15.80 25.09
N ASN A 72 0.82 14.50 25.37
CA ASN A 72 2.06 13.71 25.29
C ASN A 72 2.12 12.70 24.13
N LEU A 73 1.08 12.58 23.30
CA LEU A 73 1.10 11.62 22.20
C LEU A 73 1.74 12.25 20.95
N PRO A 74 2.77 11.63 20.33
CA PRO A 74 3.26 12.08 19.04
C PRO A 74 2.11 12.00 18.04
N PHE A 75 1.73 13.19 17.57
CA PHE A 75 0.48 13.44 16.88
C PHE A 75 0.58 12.98 15.43
N THR A 76 -0.20 11.95 15.08
CA THR A 76 -0.64 11.83 13.68
C THR A 76 -1.82 12.78 13.51
N TYR A 77 -1.92 13.46 12.36
CA TYR A 77 -2.99 14.42 12.09
C TYR A 77 -4.39 13.82 12.35
N ASN A 78 -4.54 12.52 12.05
CA ASN A 78 -5.74 11.74 12.33
C ASN A 78 -6.10 11.67 13.81
N LEU A 79 -5.13 11.35 14.66
CA LEU A 79 -5.36 11.29 16.10
C LEU A 79 -5.77 12.67 16.64
N MET A 80 -5.16 13.76 16.13
CA MET A 80 -5.53 15.12 16.53
C MET A 80 -6.96 15.48 16.17
N SER A 81 -7.39 15.17 14.95
CA SER A 81 -8.76 15.44 14.52
C SER A 81 -9.77 14.65 15.35
N TRP A 82 -9.51 13.37 15.64
CA TRP A 82 -10.35 12.57 16.54
C TRP A 82 -10.41 13.17 17.94
N LEU A 83 -9.26 13.52 18.52
CA LEU A 83 -9.18 14.04 19.88
C LEU A 83 -9.80 15.43 20.04
N ASP A 84 -9.63 16.32 19.06
CA ASP A 84 -10.24 17.65 19.07
C ASP A 84 -11.77 17.55 19.07
N THR A 85 -12.34 16.70 18.22
CA THR A 85 -13.80 16.49 18.23
C THR A 85 -14.28 15.86 19.54
N LEU A 86 -13.61 14.82 20.03
CA LEU A 86 -13.98 14.16 21.29
C LEU A 86 -13.91 15.12 22.48
N HIS A 87 -12.94 16.05 22.47
CA HIS A 87 -12.79 17.07 23.50
C HIS A 87 -13.91 18.11 23.44
N ARG A 88 -14.29 18.55 22.23
CA ARG A 88 -15.33 19.57 22.02
C ARG A 88 -16.76 19.04 22.15
N ASN A 89 -16.96 17.74 22.39
CA ASN A 89 -18.28 17.09 22.45
C ASN A 89 -19.18 17.42 21.24
N ILE A 90 -18.60 17.66 20.06
CA ILE A 90 -19.38 18.05 18.89
C ILE A 90 -20.19 16.82 18.45
N PRO A 91 -21.54 16.89 18.42
CA PRO A 91 -22.37 15.85 17.83
C PRO A 91 -22.15 15.91 16.32
N GLN A 92 -21.21 15.13 15.83
CA GLN A 92 -20.85 15.15 14.42
C GLN A 92 -21.52 13.99 13.68
N ASN A 93 -22.20 14.31 12.58
CA ASN A 93 -22.28 13.44 11.43
C ASN A 93 -20.88 13.39 10.82
N TRP A 94 -20.04 12.50 11.34
CA TRP A 94 -18.67 12.30 10.86
C TRP A 94 -18.59 11.91 9.38
N GLU A 95 -19.72 11.49 8.81
CA GLU A 95 -19.88 11.25 7.38
C GLU A 95 -20.01 12.56 6.57
N GLU A 96 -20.41 13.65 7.21
CA GLU A 96 -20.52 15.00 6.62
C GLU A 96 -19.25 15.83 6.82
N ILE A 97 -18.40 15.48 7.80
CA ILE A 97 -17.00 15.92 7.81
C ILE A 97 -16.25 15.08 6.78
N LEU A 98 -16.67 15.20 5.52
CA LEU A 98 -15.75 14.90 4.45
C LEU A 98 -14.56 15.81 4.70
N PRO A 99 -13.37 15.22 4.89
CA PRO A 99 -12.20 16.02 5.13
C PRO A 99 -12.07 16.97 3.94
N ASP A 100 -12.06 18.29 4.19
CA ASP A 100 -11.70 19.30 3.19
C ASP A 100 -10.49 18.77 2.40
N GLU A 101 -10.45 19.00 1.08
CA GLU A 101 -9.37 18.57 0.17
C GLU A 101 -7.95 18.84 0.73
N ARG A 102 -7.81 19.77 1.68
CA ARG A 102 -6.57 20.18 2.37
C ARG A 102 -6.31 19.52 3.70
N SER A 103 -7.26 18.77 4.24
CA SER A 103 -7.12 18.16 5.55
C SER A 103 -6.08 17.04 5.49
N GLY A 104 -5.01 17.19 6.27
CA GLY A 104 -3.92 16.21 6.40
C GLY A 104 -4.36 14.83 6.92
N LEU A 105 -5.67 14.63 7.15
CA LEU A 105 -6.31 13.35 7.45
C LEU A 105 -5.94 12.31 6.38
N PHE A 106 -6.00 12.70 5.11
CA PHE A 106 -5.69 11.82 3.99
C PHE A 106 -4.19 11.61 3.74
N LEU A 107 -3.35 12.61 4.06
CA LEU A 107 -1.91 12.60 3.76
C LEU A 107 -1.09 11.59 4.60
N GLY A 108 -1.70 10.85 5.51
CA GLY A 108 -0.98 9.87 6.33
C GLY A 108 -1.78 8.68 6.85
N ASN A 109 -3.06 8.55 6.50
CA ASN A 109 -3.90 7.44 6.97
C ASN A 109 -4.79 6.88 5.88
N PHE A 110 -4.16 6.14 4.96
CA PHE A 110 -4.86 5.44 3.89
C PHE A 110 -5.82 4.36 4.38
N VAL A 111 -5.66 3.90 5.62
CA VAL A 111 -6.64 3.02 6.26
C VAL A 111 -7.97 3.76 6.44
N GLY A 112 -7.91 5.01 6.88
CA GLY A 112 -9.05 5.91 6.92
C GLY A 112 -9.65 6.13 5.53
N ILE A 113 -8.82 6.39 4.52
CA ILE A 113 -9.29 6.51 3.12
C ILE A 113 -10.15 5.31 2.76
N ARG A 114 -9.67 4.08 2.95
CA ARG A 114 -10.44 2.87 2.62
C ARG A 114 -11.80 2.81 3.32
N SER A 115 -11.89 3.21 4.59
CA SER A 115 -13.16 3.20 5.34
C SER A 115 -14.16 4.25 4.83
N TYR A 116 -13.67 5.41 4.38
CA TYR A 116 -14.53 6.50 3.90
C TYR A 116 -14.77 6.44 2.38
N PHE A 117 -13.87 5.84 1.60
CA PHE A 117 -13.91 5.83 0.15
C PHE A 117 -15.25 5.36 -0.45
N PRO A 118 -15.87 4.26 0.05
CA PRO A 118 -17.17 3.83 -0.43
C PRO A 118 -18.30 4.84 -0.15
N LYS A 119 -18.14 5.70 0.85
CA LYS A 119 -19.12 6.72 1.27
C LYS A 119 -18.95 8.05 0.51
N LEU A 120 -17.81 8.25 -0.15
CA LEU A 120 -17.56 9.43 -0.96
C LEU A 120 -18.50 9.42 -2.17
N ARG A 121 -19.34 10.44 -2.28
CA ARG A 121 -20.22 10.66 -3.44
C ARG A 121 -19.55 11.54 -4.51
N ASP A 122 -18.62 12.37 -4.10
CA ASP A 122 -17.86 13.25 -4.99
C ASP A 122 -16.79 12.45 -5.75
N THR A 123 -16.94 12.39 -7.06
CA THR A 123 -16.04 11.66 -7.96
C THR A 123 -14.68 12.36 -8.12
N GLU A 124 -14.61 13.69 -8.06
CA GLU A 124 -13.33 14.40 -8.09
C GLU A 124 -12.54 14.14 -6.80
N LEU A 125 -13.20 14.19 -5.65
CA LEU A 125 -12.55 13.87 -4.37
C LEU A 125 -12.02 12.44 -4.34
N ARG A 126 -12.79 11.46 -4.83
CA ARG A 126 -12.33 10.06 -4.96
C ARG A 126 -11.08 9.96 -5.82
N LYS A 127 -11.07 10.63 -6.98
CA LYS A 127 -9.89 10.66 -7.87
C LYS A 127 -8.69 11.31 -7.20
N GLN A 128 -8.89 12.40 -6.47
CA GLN A 128 -7.83 13.07 -5.70
C GLN A 128 -7.25 12.14 -4.63
N CYS A 129 -8.07 11.45 -3.84
CA CYS A 129 -7.60 10.49 -2.83
C CYS A 129 -6.68 9.41 -3.44
N ILE A 130 -7.04 8.88 -4.61
CA ILE A 130 -6.22 7.88 -5.32
C ILE A 130 -4.92 8.49 -5.81
N ARG A 131 -4.94 9.71 -6.35
CA ARG A 131 -3.71 10.39 -6.79
C ARG A 131 -2.76 10.66 -5.63
N PHE A 132 -3.28 11.21 -4.53
CA PHE A 132 -2.50 11.39 -3.31
C PHE A 132 -1.91 10.07 -2.79
N ALA A 133 -2.65 8.96 -2.91
CA ALA A 133 -2.13 7.64 -2.58
C ALA A 133 -0.94 7.24 -3.45
N LEU A 134 -1.04 7.51 -4.75
CA LEU A 134 -0.01 7.16 -5.71
C LEU A 134 1.22 8.08 -5.63
N GLU A 135 1.04 9.33 -5.24
CA GLU A 135 2.12 10.30 -5.02
C GLU A 135 2.88 10.01 -3.71
N GLY A 136 2.17 9.75 -2.62
CA GLY A 136 2.74 9.67 -1.28
C GLY A 136 3.57 8.43 -0.97
N GLY A 137 3.43 7.35 -1.75
CA GLY A 137 4.29 6.14 -1.67
C GLY A 137 4.19 5.31 -0.38
N VAL A 138 3.54 5.81 0.69
CA VAL A 138 3.39 5.14 2.00
C VAL A 138 2.04 4.42 2.13
N VAL A 139 1.40 4.12 1.00
CA VAL A 139 0.09 3.46 1.01
C VAL A 139 0.26 1.97 1.02
N HIS A 140 -0.45 1.31 1.93
CA HIS A 140 -0.56 -0.12 1.86
C HIS A 140 -1.34 -0.52 0.61
N GLN A 141 -0.72 -1.33 -0.24
CA GLN A 141 -1.23 -1.60 -1.59
C GLN A 141 -2.61 -2.25 -1.61
N TYR A 142 -2.94 -3.07 -0.60
CA TYR A 142 -4.29 -3.61 -0.42
C TYR A 142 -5.35 -2.51 -0.23
N ASP A 143 -5.04 -1.47 0.54
CA ASP A 143 -6.02 -0.40 0.78
C ASP A 143 -6.23 0.43 -0.49
N LEU A 144 -5.15 0.70 -1.22
CA LEU A 144 -5.21 1.36 -2.52
C LEU A 144 -5.98 0.52 -3.55
N TYR A 145 -5.70 -0.78 -3.66
CA TYR A 145 -6.45 -1.68 -4.53
C TYR A 145 -7.94 -1.69 -4.21
N SER A 146 -8.30 -1.81 -2.93
CA SER A 146 -9.69 -1.78 -2.48
C SER A 146 -10.39 -0.50 -2.94
N CYS A 147 -9.72 0.65 -2.87
CA CYS A 147 -10.29 1.92 -3.35
C CYS A 147 -10.39 1.96 -4.89
N ILE A 148 -9.34 1.54 -5.60
CA ILE A 148 -9.33 1.48 -7.07
C ILE A 148 -10.46 0.57 -7.59
N SER A 149 -10.73 -0.55 -6.92
CA SER A 149 -11.77 -1.51 -7.33
C SER A 149 -13.20 -0.95 -7.22
N LEU A 150 -13.38 0.14 -6.46
CA LEU A 150 -14.67 0.81 -6.30
C LEU A 150 -14.90 1.91 -7.33
N LEU A 151 -13.88 2.25 -8.12
CA LEU A 151 -13.98 3.28 -9.16
C LEU A 151 -14.76 2.76 -10.37
N ASN A 152 -15.59 3.61 -10.94
CA ASN A 152 -16.21 3.31 -12.24
C ASN A 152 -15.21 3.55 -13.40
N SER A 153 -15.58 3.13 -14.61
CA SER A 153 -14.72 3.23 -15.79
C SER A 153 -14.33 4.68 -16.13
N ASP A 154 -15.22 5.65 -15.91
CA ASP A 154 -14.95 7.07 -16.19
C ASP A 154 -13.95 7.64 -15.19
N GLU A 155 -14.08 7.30 -13.90
CA GLU A 155 -13.13 7.68 -12.87
C GLU A 155 -11.74 7.10 -13.14
N LEU A 156 -11.67 5.80 -13.48
CA LEU A 156 -10.43 5.11 -13.83
C LEU A 156 -9.78 5.73 -15.08
N ASN A 157 -10.57 6.04 -16.11
CA ASN A 157 -10.09 6.71 -17.32
C ASN A 157 -9.58 8.12 -17.05
N SER A 158 -10.26 8.87 -16.17
CA SER A 158 -9.83 10.20 -15.77
C SER A 158 -8.53 10.18 -14.96
N ILE A 159 -8.32 9.16 -14.12
CA ILE A 159 -7.05 8.97 -13.42
C ILE A 159 -5.97 8.62 -14.44
N ARG A 160 -6.23 7.63 -15.31
CA ARG A 160 -5.29 7.18 -16.35
C ARG A 160 -4.68 8.32 -17.16
N THR A 161 -5.48 9.28 -17.60
CA THR A 161 -5.02 10.36 -18.48
C THR A 161 -4.22 11.44 -17.75
N ARG A 162 -4.29 11.49 -16.42
CA ARG A 162 -3.68 12.52 -15.58
C ARG A 162 -2.48 12.02 -14.77
N LEU A 163 -2.28 10.71 -14.66
CA LEU A 163 -1.17 10.14 -13.92
C LEU A 163 0.17 10.51 -14.58
N GLN A 164 1.08 11.00 -13.76
CA GLN A 164 2.49 11.19 -14.09
C GLN A 164 3.25 9.87 -13.99
N THR A 165 4.47 9.85 -14.55
CA THR A 165 5.37 8.69 -14.57
C THR A 165 5.56 8.03 -13.20
N HIS A 166 5.71 8.80 -12.13
CA HIS A 166 5.90 8.26 -10.78
C HIS A 166 4.62 7.62 -10.23
N GLU A 167 3.47 8.27 -10.40
CA GLU A 167 2.18 7.76 -9.94
C GLU A 167 1.79 6.48 -10.70
N PHE A 168 2.02 6.44 -12.02
CA PHE A 168 1.84 5.24 -12.85
C PHE A 168 2.66 4.05 -12.35
N PHE A 169 3.93 4.30 -12.03
CA PHE A 169 4.79 3.24 -11.50
C PHE A 169 4.28 2.72 -10.14
N ASN A 170 3.84 3.61 -9.25
CA ASN A 170 3.25 3.19 -7.97
C ASN A 170 1.91 2.46 -8.15
N TYR A 171 1.14 2.81 -9.17
CA TYR A 171 -0.08 2.07 -9.54
C TYR A 171 0.26 0.62 -9.90
N PHE A 172 1.21 0.40 -10.81
CA PHE A 172 1.68 -0.95 -11.17
C PHE A 172 2.26 -1.72 -9.99
N LYS A 173 3.01 -1.05 -9.11
CA LYS A 173 3.54 -1.67 -7.90
C LYS A 173 2.46 -2.23 -6.98
N CYS A 174 1.23 -1.71 -7.03
CA CYS A 174 0.12 -2.24 -6.23
C CYS A 174 -0.33 -3.61 -6.71
N PHE A 175 -0.37 -3.80 -8.03
CA PHE A 175 -0.79 -5.05 -8.64
C PHE A 175 0.33 -6.10 -8.65
N LEU A 176 1.59 -5.72 -8.49
CA LEU A 176 2.71 -6.66 -8.32
C LEU A 176 2.84 -7.24 -6.91
N GLN A 177 1.80 -7.19 -6.08
CA GLN A 177 1.87 -7.56 -4.67
C GLN A 177 0.91 -8.67 -4.37
N TRP A 178 1.30 -9.57 -3.47
CA TRP A 178 0.41 -10.63 -3.03
C TRP A 178 -0.88 -10.05 -2.44
N PRO A 179 -2.07 -10.44 -2.92
CA PRO A 179 -2.38 -11.54 -3.86
C PRO A 179 -2.72 -11.06 -5.29
N PHE A 180 -2.55 -9.78 -5.60
CA PHE A 180 -3.04 -9.11 -6.81
C PHE A 180 -2.21 -9.36 -8.07
N GLN A 181 -1.09 -10.06 -7.97
CA GLN A 181 -0.24 -10.35 -9.13
C GLN A 181 -0.97 -11.09 -10.25
N ILE A 182 -2.03 -11.83 -9.93
CA ILE A 182 -2.85 -12.57 -10.91
C ILE A 182 -3.55 -11.65 -11.93
N ILE A 183 -3.89 -10.41 -11.56
CA ILE A 183 -4.57 -9.43 -12.43
C ILE A 183 -3.58 -8.39 -13.00
N PHE A 184 -2.29 -8.48 -12.66
CA PHE A 184 -1.30 -7.50 -13.10
C PHE A 184 -1.21 -7.40 -14.63
N LEU A 185 -1.28 -8.54 -15.33
CA LEU A 185 -1.17 -8.58 -16.79
C LEU A 185 -2.39 -7.93 -17.47
N ASP A 186 -3.59 -8.13 -16.92
CA ASP A 186 -4.81 -7.47 -17.42
C ASP A 186 -4.69 -5.95 -17.31
N ILE A 187 -4.18 -5.47 -16.17
CA ILE A 187 -3.89 -4.06 -15.94
C ILE A 187 -2.80 -3.56 -16.90
N ALA A 188 -1.69 -4.29 -17.05
CA ALA A 188 -0.61 -3.90 -17.98
C ALA A 188 -1.10 -3.80 -19.42
N ASN A 189 -1.94 -4.74 -19.85
CA ASN A 189 -2.57 -4.74 -21.16
C ASN A 189 -3.51 -3.54 -21.33
N TYR A 190 -4.34 -3.26 -20.33
CA TYR A 190 -5.26 -2.12 -20.33
C TYR A 190 -4.53 -0.76 -20.49
N PHE A 191 -3.36 -0.62 -19.87
CA PHE A 191 -2.57 0.61 -19.89
C PHE A 191 -1.44 0.63 -20.93
N GLN A 192 -1.28 -0.41 -21.76
CA GLN A 192 -0.16 -0.60 -22.68
C GLN A 192 0.12 0.64 -23.54
N LYS A 193 -0.92 1.29 -24.08
CA LYS A 193 -0.80 2.48 -24.94
C LYS A 193 -0.39 3.76 -24.19
N ASN A 194 -0.53 3.78 -22.87
CA ASN A 194 -0.26 4.95 -22.02
C ASN A 194 1.09 4.84 -21.28
N ILE A 195 1.72 3.68 -21.30
CA ILE A 195 3.00 3.43 -20.62
C ILE A 195 4.13 3.97 -21.48
N SER A 196 4.93 4.87 -20.90
CA SER A 196 6.16 5.35 -21.51
C SER A 196 7.30 4.35 -21.33
N GLU A 197 8.36 4.49 -22.13
CA GLU A 197 9.58 3.68 -21.99
C GLU A 197 10.21 3.78 -20.59
N ASP A 198 10.05 4.92 -19.92
CA ASP A 198 10.52 5.11 -18.55
C ASP A 198 9.71 4.32 -17.52
N ILE A 199 8.38 4.31 -17.64
CA ILE A 199 7.51 3.52 -16.78
C ILE A 199 7.81 2.04 -16.97
N PHE A 200 7.87 1.56 -18.22
CA PHE A 200 8.24 0.18 -18.53
C PHE A 200 9.58 -0.20 -17.90
N HIS A 201 10.60 0.63 -18.09
CA HIS A 201 11.92 0.39 -17.52
C HIS A 201 11.87 0.29 -15.99
N LYS A 202 11.14 1.19 -15.31
CA LYS A 202 10.96 1.16 -13.84
C LYS A 202 10.24 -0.12 -13.38
N VAL A 203 9.20 -0.55 -14.08
CA VAL A 203 8.45 -1.77 -13.76
C VAL A 203 9.33 -3.01 -13.95
N VAL A 204 10.04 -3.14 -15.08
CA VAL A 204 10.99 -4.23 -15.34
C VAL A 204 12.06 -4.29 -14.25
N THR A 205 12.67 -3.14 -13.93
CA THR A 205 13.69 -3.03 -12.88
C THR A 205 13.13 -3.51 -11.54
N PHE A 206 11.92 -3.07 -11.20
CA PHE A 206 11.28 -3.45 -9.94
C PHE A 206 10.97 -4.94 -9.88
N ILE A 207 10.43 -5.55 -10.94
CA ILE A 207 10.16 -6.99 -10.98
C ILE A 207 11.46 -7.78 -10.81
N LEU A 208 12.48 -7.50 -11.63
CA LEU A 208 13.75 -8.24 -11.61
C LEU A 208 14.49 -8.08 -10.27
N THR A 209 14.62 -6.86 -9.77
CA THR A 209 15.46 -6.60 -8.59
C THR A 209 14.74 -6.80 -7.25
N ARG A 210 13.43 -6.49 -7.18
CA ARG A 210 12.67 -6.51 -5.91
C ARG A 210 11.72 -7.68 -5.78
N LYS A 211 11.17 -8.19 -6.89
CA LYS A 211 10.20 -9.29 -6.85
C LYS A 211 10.84 -10.64 -7.08
N ILE A 212 11.68 -10.78 -8.10
CA ILE A 212 12.39 -12.02 -8.38
C ILE A 212 13.67 -12.12 -7.54
N GLY A 213 14.41 -11.01 -7.43
CA GLY A 213 15.71 -10.99 -6.76
C GLY A 213 15.70 -11.07 -5.24
N TRP A 214 14.70 -10.47 -4.60
CA TRP A 214 14.75 -10.15 -3.17
C TRP A 214 13.83 -11.04 -2.36
N ARG A 215 14.38 -12.06 -1.68
CA ARG A 215 13.75 -12.98 -0.69
C ARG A 215 12.43 -13.67 -1.06
N CYS A 216 11.73 -13.25 -2.11
CA CYS A 216 10.53 -13.88 -2.61
C CYS A 216 10.97 -15.04 -3.50
N GLN A 217 10.63 -16.26 -3.08
CA GLN A 217 10.81 -17.47 -3.89
C GLN A 217 9.55 -17.75 -4.73
N ASP A 218 8.72 -16.72 -4.94
CA ASP A 218 7.45 -16.87 -5.62
C ASP A 218 7.70 -16.93 -7.13
N HIS A 219 7.65 -18.14 -7.66
CA HIS A 219 7.78 -18.44 -9.09
C HIS A 219 6.79 -17.64 -9.96
N ILE A 220 5.68 -17.17 -9.36
CA ILE A 220 4.67 -16.36 -10.03
C ILE A 220 5.24 -15.12 -10.72
N TYR A 221 6.30 -14.49 -10.18
CA TYR A 221 6.87 -13.30 -10.81
C TYR A 221 7.72 -13.64 -12.04
N VAL A 222 8.28 -14.84 -12.11
CA VAL A 222 8.95 -15.36 -13.31
C VAL A 222 7.90 -15.61 -14.40
N GLU A 223 6.78 -16.24 -14.03
CA GLU A 223 5.65 -16.50 -14.94
C GLU A 223 4.99 -15.22 -15.45
N ILE A 224 4.91 -14.16 -14.63
CA ILE A 224 4.36 -12.86 -15.03
C ILE A 224 5.35 -12.07 -15.90
N PHE A 225 6.66 -12.24 -15.69
CA PHE A 225 7.67 -11.41 -16.34
C PHE A 225 7.69 -11.59 -17.85
N GLU A 226 7.66 -12.83 -18.35
CA GLU A 226 7.73 -13.11 -19.79
C GLU A 226 6.54 -12.52 -20.57
N PRO A 227 5.27 -12.76 -20.19
CA PRO A 227 4.13 -12.11 -20.83
C PRO A 227 4.27 -10.59 -20.77
N PHE A 228 4.55 -10.02 -19.60
CA PHE A 228 4.72 -8.57 -19.44
C PHE A 228 5.81 -8.00 -20.37
N TRP A 229 6.95 -8.69 -20.48
CA TRP A 229 8.04 -8.31 -21.39
C TRP A 229 7.58 -8.32 -22.85
N ASN A 230 6.77 -9.30 -23.23
CA ASN A 230 6.27 -9.46 -24.60
C ASN A 230 5.12 -8.53 -24.95
N LEU A 231 4.43 -7.95 -23.95
CA LEU A 231 3.42 -6.91 -24.17
C LEU A 231 4.02 -5.66 -24.84
N PHE A 232 5.30 -5.34 -24.67
CA PHE A 232 5.86 -4.06 -25.14
C PHE A 232 6.73 -4.18 -26.41
N PRO A 233 6.71 -3.16 -27.30
CA PRO A 233 7.52 -3.15 -28.51
C PRO A 233 9.03 -3.22 -28.24
N ILE A 234 9.80 -3.69 -29.23
CA ILE A 234 11.27 -3.85 -29.15
C ILE A 234 11.98 -2.56 -28.70
N LYS A 235 11.52 -1.39 -29.15
CA LYS A 235 12.12 -0.09 -28.77
C LYS A 235 12.20 0.12 -27.24
N TYR A 236 11.22 -0.38 -26.49
CA TYR A 236 11.21 -0.28 -25.02
C TYR A 236 12.32 -1.13 -24.39
N LYS A 237 12.62 -2.28 -25.02
CA LYS A 237 13.63 -3.24 -24.59
C LYS A 237 15.04 -2.74 -24.88
N ASP A 238 15.24 -1.93 -25.90
CA ASP A 238 16.55 -1.41 -26.27
C ASP A 238 17.18 -0.54 -25.18
N ARG A 239 16.37 0.19 -24.41
CA ARG A 239 16.86 0.91 -23.22
C ARG A 239 17.36 -0.04 -22.12
N ILE A 240 16.72 -1.19 -21.96
CA ILE A 240 17.15 -2.22 -21.01
C ILE A 240 18.43 -2.90 -21.49
N LYS A 241 18.55 -3.20 -22.79
CA LYS A 241 19.76 -3.80 -23.40
C LYS A 241 21.03 -2.97 -23.17
N LYS A 242 20.90 -1.64 -23.09
CA LYS A 242 22.01 -0.73 -22.78
C LYS A 242 22.51 -0.86 -21.34
N LYS A 243 21.72 -1.46 -20.44
CA LYS A 243 22.09 -1.76 -19.05
C LYS A 243 22.42 -3.24 -18.95
N VAL A 244 23.70 -3.57 -19.15
CA VAL A 244 24.20 -4.93 -19.30
C VAL A 244 23.70 -5.83 -18.17
N GLU A 245 23.74 -5.35 -16.93
CA GLU A 245 23.33 -6.09 -15.73
C GLU A 245 21.83 -6.40 -15.73
N LEU A 246 21.01 -5.38 -15.99
CA LEU A 246 19.57 -5.53 -15.99
C LEU A 246 19.09 -6.40 -17.14
N TYR A 247 19.75 -6.28 -18.29
CA TYR A 247 19.48 -7.14 -19.45
C TYR A 247 19.87 -8.58 -19.18
N ALA A 248 21.02 -8.84 -18.54
CA ALA A 248 21.42 -10.19 -18.16
C ALA A 248 20.41 -10.86 -17.21
N LEU A 249 19.89 -10.11 -16.22
CA LEU A 249 18.82 -10.60 -15.35
C LEU A 249 17.54 -10.92 -16.14
N ALA A 250 17.13 -10.02 -17.05
CA ALA A 250 15.96 -10.23 -17.89
C ALA A 250 16.10 -11.48 -18.77
N THR A 251 17.22 -11.61 -19.48
CA THR A 251 17.53 -12.76 -20.33
C THR A 251 17.52 -14.06 -19.53
N TYR A 252 18.15 -14.07 -18.35
CA TYR A 252 18.15 -15.25 -17.49
C TYR A 252 16.73 -15.70 -17.12
N VAL A 253 15.86 -14.76 -16.73
CA VAL A 253 14.47 -15.06 -16.36
C VAL A 253 13.68 -15.58 -17.57
N LEU A 254 13.89 -14.99 -18.75
CA LEU A 254 13.21 -15.40 -20.00
C LEU A 254 13.66 -16.78 -20.48
N GLU A 255 14.96 -17.10 -20.37
CA GLU A 255 15.51 -18.39 -20.80
C GLU A 255 15.24 -19.51 -19.80
N SER A 256 15.16 -19.18 -18.51
CA SER A 256 15.02 -20.14 -17.42
C SER A 256 13.58 -20.26 -16.92
N SER A 257 12.56 -19.80 -17.67
CA SER A 257 11.18 -19.74 -17.15
C SER A 257 10.64 -21.10 -16.70
N LYS A 258 11.11 -22.21 -17.29
CA LYS A 258 10.76 -23.59 -16.91
C LYS A 258 11.67 -24.20 -15.83
N ASP A 259 12.93 -23.79 -15.79
CA ASP A 259 13.99 -24.35 -14.92
C ASP A 259 14.66 -23.25 -14.08
N TYR A 260 13.84 -22.37 -13.50
CA TYR A 260 14.34 -21.18 -12.80
C TYR A 260 15.07 -21.56 -11.52
N ASP A 261 16.39 -21.35 -11.50
CA ASP A 261 17.23 -21.49 -10.30
C ASP A 261 17.41 -20.14 -9.60
N VAL A 262 16.79 -20.01 -8.43
CA VAL A 262 16.87 -18.81 -7.57
C VAL A 262 18.27 -18.52 -7.05
N GLN A 263 19.11 -19.55 -6.83
CA GLN A 263 20.48 -19.36 -6.34
C GLN A 263 21.38 -18.79 -7.43
N LYS A 264 21.25 -19.32 -8.66
CA LYS A 264 21.98 -18.77 -9.81
C LYS A 264 21.54 -17.33 -10.13
N TYR A 265 20.24 -17.04 -10.05
CA TYR A 265 19.74 -15.65 -10.18
C TYR A 265 20.31 -14.71 -9.11
N ARG A 266 20.35 -15.15 -7.84
CA ARG A 266 20.91 -14.32 -6.75
C ARG A 266 22.40 -14.08 -6.90
N LYS A 267 23.17 -15.10 -7.32
CA LYS A 267 24.60 -14.92 -7.63
C LYS A 267 24.78 -13.85 -8.71
N LEU A 268 23.96 -13.92 -9.76
CA LEU A 268 23.93 -12.92 -10.83
C LEU A 268 23.60 -11.52 -10.28
N LEU A 269 22.51 -11.37 -9.52
CA LEU A 269 22.09 -10.09 -8.92
C LEU A 269 23.12 -9.50 -7.96
N ASN A 270 23.75 -10.34 -7.12
CA ASN A 270 24.75 -9.91 -6.14
C ASN A 270 26.04 -9.46 -6.82
N SER A 271 26.42 -10.08 -7.94
CA SER A 271 27.59 -9.66 -8.74
C SER A 271 27.44 -8.22 -9.25
N TYR A 272 26.20 -7.73 -9.38
CA TYR A 272 25.90 -6.38 -9.83
C TYR A 272 25.74 -5.37 -8.69
N SER A 273 25.20 -5.79 -7.54
CA SER A 273 25.01 -4.90 -6.38
C SER A 273 26.34 -4.46 -5.76
N TYR A 274 27.42 -5.22 -5.98
CA TYR A 274 28.77 -4.88 -5.49
C TYR A 274 29.46 -3.79 -6.33
N ASN A 275 29.06 -3.62 -7.59
CA ASN A 275 29.68 -2.66 -8.51
C ASN A 275 29.02 -1.27 -8.47
N SER A 276 27.75 -1.17 -8.06
CA SER A 276 27.03 0.12 -7.99
C SER A 276 27.32 0.97 -6.75
N THR A 277 28.18 0.49 -5.85
CA THR A 277 28.67 1.25 -4.66
C THR A 277 30.04 1.88 -4.88
N LEU A 278 30.60 1.79 -6.08
CA LEU A 278 31.92 2.34 -6.47
C LEU A 278 31.83 3.47 -7.50
N GLU A 279 30.62 3.94 -7.84
CA GLU A 279 30.33 5.14 -8.63
C GLU A 279 29.43 6.10 -7.84
#